data_AF-A0A7C4KB31-F1
#
_entry.id   AF-A0A7C4KB31-F1
#
_cell.length_a   1.000
_cell.length_b   1.000
_cell.length_c   1.000
_cell.angle_alpha   90.00
_cell.angle_beta   90.00
_cell.angle_gamma   90.00
#
_symmetry.space_group_name_H-M   'P 1'
#
loop_
_entity.id
_entity.type
_entity.pdbx_description
1 polymer ?
#
loop_
_entity_poly.entity_id
_entity_poly.type
_entity_poly.pdbx_seq_one_letter_code
_entity_poly.pdbx_strand_id
1 'polypeptide(L)'
;MDLPTTSMSIALEHFTTFGDLLKYLRRRAGLTQRELSIAVNYSDTQISRLEQNERMPDLATLTALFLPALHIDDQPEVAESLLELAATMRREDAPAAGLPPYKGLQYFEESDAELFFGREALTDVLLERLAERLDSVPRFLAIIGASGSGKSSVVRAGLVPALRWKQPSSGWPIIIMTPTAHPLEALAASLFRETPSSQSARRFVDELAHNRLALTDSLNRMARAVNAAHAILFVDQFEELFTLCRNEAEQTAFVDNLMTAAYQEDGSGMVSIALRADIYAQCAQFNLLRQAISQHQEYIAPMSNEELRRAIEEPAWRGHWELEPGLVDTLLHDVGADVGHTQEPGALPLLSHSLFVTWQRRRLSTAVDAAQPPTASAGCACWAGRHRSTQSLNATDSHSLKPWFSVNSLVRNAPQHPRYDQDPKCAEQQEPCYWPNPFRCGKGDTSPELAHGHGDYRRDQHNDQDK
;
A
#
# COMPACT_ATOMS: atom_id res chain seq x y z
N MET A 1 -30.86 47.88 28.51
CA MET A 1 -32.11 47.16 28.86
C MET A 1 -31.74 45.70 28.83
N ASP A 2 -31.36 45.17 29.99
CA ASP A 2 -30.94 43.78 30.12
C ASP A 2 -32.18 42.90 30.06
N LEU A 3 -32.29 42.11 29.00
CA LEU A 3 -33.28 41.04 28.92
C LEU A 3 -32.89 39.95 29.94
N PRO A 4 -33.86 39.33 30.63
CA PRO A 4 -33.57 38.27 31.59
C PRO A 4 -32.90 37.08 30.91
N THR A 5 -31.84 36.54 31.52
CA THR A 5 -30.97 35.43 31.05
C THR A 5 -31.76 34.22 30.56
N THR A 6 -32.92 33.94 31.16
CA THR A 6 -33.80 32.81 30.79
C THR A 6 -34.44 32.96 29.39
N SER A 7 -34.54 34.17 28.84
CA SER A 7 -35.04 34.40 27.48
C SER A 7 -33.96 34.18 26.40
N MET A 8 -32.69 34.26 26.79
CA MET A 8 -31.55 34.12 25.88
C MET A 8 -31.20 32.65 25.63
N SER A 9 -31.31 31.79 26.65
CA SER A 9 -31.09 30.33 26.52
C SER A 9 -32.07 29.69 25.53
N ILE A 10 -33.36 30.04 25.61
CA ILE A 10 -34.41 29.53 24.70
C ILE A 10 -34.16 29.99 23.25
N ALA A 11 -33.59 31.19 23.04
CA ALA A 11 -33.29 31.69 21.70
C ALA A 11 -32.08 31.01 21.05
N LEU A 12 -31.12 30.53 21.86
CA LEU A 12 -29.92 29.82 21.38
C LEU A 12 -30.24 28.40 20.93
N GLU A 13 -31.19 27.71 21.58
CA GLU A 13 -31.65 26.36 21.19
C GLU A 13 -32.28 26.29 19.78
N HIS A 14 -32.69 27.43 19.19
CA HIS A 14 -33.27 27.48 17.85
C HIS A 14 -32.23 27.39 16.72
N PHE A 15 -30.94 27.57 17.02
CA PHE A 15 -29.89 27.53 16.00
C PHE A 15 -29.24 26.15 15.96
N THR A 16 -29.43 25.43 14.86
CA THR A 16 -28.87 24.08 14.67
C THR A 16 -27.56 24.07 13.89
N THR A 17 -27.15 25.19 13.29
CA THR A 17 -25.89 25.29 12.52
C THR A 17 -25.01 26.44 13.00
N PHE A 18 -23.69 26.24 12.87
CA PHE A 18 -22.69 27.26 13.20
C PHE A 18 -22.91 28.55 12.38
N GLY A 19 -23.11 28.42 11.07
CA GLY A 19 -23.27 29.55 10.16
C GLY A 19 -24.48 30.43 10.48
N ASP A 20 -25.61 29.81 10.86
CA ASP A 20 -26.82 30.54 11.22
C ASP A 20 -26.66 31.31 12.54
N LEU A 21 -26.03 30.68 13.56
CA LEU A 21 -25.74 31.35 14.82
C LEU A 21 -24.73 32.49 14.61
N LEU A 22 -23.66 32.27 13.85
CA LEU A 22 -22.68 33.30 13.53
C LEU A 22 -23.34 34.51 12.84
N LYS A 23 -24.22 34.25 11.86
CA LYS A 23 -24.96 35.29 11.13
C LYS A 23 -25.91 36.06 12.03
N TYR A 24 -26.58 35.38 12.97
CA TYR A 24 -27.41 36.01 13.98
C TYR A 24 -26.58 36.92 14.90
N LEU A 25 -25.49 36.40 15.47
CA LEU A 25 -24.63 37.13 16.41
C LEU A 25 -24.00 38.36 15.76
N ARG A 26 -23.54 38.25 14.51
CA ARG A 26 -23.03 39.40 13.76
C ARG A 26 -24.09 40.50 13.59
N ARG A 27 -25.32 40.13 13.22
CA ARG A 27 -26.42 41.10 13.08
C ARG A 27 -26.79 41.73 14.42
N ARG A 28 -26.73 40.96 15.51
CA ARG A 28 -26.96 41.46 16.87
C ARG A 28 -25.91 42.48 17.30
N ALA A 29 -24.65 42.26 16.91
CA ALA A 29 -23.55 43.21 17.11
C ALA A 29 -23.62 44.44 16.18
N GLY A 30 -24.60 44.51 15.27
CA GLY A 30 -24.77 45.63 14.33
C GLY A 30 -23.74 45.66 13.20
N LEU A 31 -22.99 44.56 12.99
CA LEU A 31 -21.92 44.50 12.01
C LEU A 31 -22.42 44.00 10.65
N THR A 32 -21.96 44.62 9.57
CA THR A 32 -22.01 44.04 8.22
C THR A 32 -20.98 42.92 8.07
N GLN A 33 -21.12 42.07 7.04
CA GLN A 33 -20.10 41.03 6.76
C GLN A 33 -18.71 41.63 6.54
N ARG A 34 -18.64 42.82 5.91
CA ARG A 34 -17.40 43.56 5.66
C ARG A 34 -16.79 44.14 6.92
N GLU A 35 -17.59 44.60 7.87
CA GLU A 35 -17.05 45.09 9.15
C GLU A 35 -16.54 43.94 10.02
N LEU A 36 -17.24 42.80 10.04
CA LEU A 36 -16.75 41.60 10.71
C LEU A 36 -15.46 41.08 10.06
N SER A 37 -15.37 41.10 8.73
CA SER A 37 -14.20 40.64 7.99
C SER A 37 -12.95 41.46 8.36
N ILE A 38 -13.08 42.78 8.45
CA ILE A 38 -12.02 43.69 8.92
C ILE A 38 -11.64 43.37 10.37
N ALA A 39 -12.62 43.19 11.26
CA ALA A 39 -12.37 42.97 12.69
C ALA A 39 -11.61 41.66 12.98
N VAL A 40 -11.89 40.59 12.21
CA VAL A 40 -11.27 39.27 12.41
C VAL A 40 -10.18 38.95 11.39
N ASN A 41 -9.79 39.92 10.57
CA ASN A 41 -8.78 39.78 9.51
C ASN A 41 -9.09 38.65 8.50
N TYR A 42 -10.35 38.55 8.10
CA TYR A 42 -10.85 37.65 7.05
C TYR A 42 -11.26 38.46 5.83
N SER A 43 -11.42 37.80 4.68
CA SER A 43 -12.09 38.41 3.53
C SER A 43 -13.61 38.29 3.62
N ASP A 44 -14.34 39.20 2.97
CA ASP A 44 -15.81 39.18 2.92
C ASP A 44 -16.33 37.81 2.40
N THR A 45 -15.65 37.23 1.41
CA THR A 45 -15.95 35.90 0.89
C THR A 45 -15.75 34.80 1.94
N GLN A 46 -14.72 34.89 2.77
CA GLN A 46 -14.50 33.93 3.84
C GLN A 46 -15.57 34.03 4.93
N ILE A 47 -16.02 35.24 5.28
CA ILE A 47 -17.13 35.45 6.22
C ILE A 47 -18.44 34.89 5.64
N SER A 48 -18.75 35.18 4.37
CA SER A 48 -19.94 34.63 3.70
C SER A 48 -19.96 33.10 3.73
N ARG A 49 -18.82 32.46 3.43
CA ARG A 49 -18.72 31.00 3.43
C ARG A 49 -18.79 30.39 4.83
N LEU A 50 -18.32 31.08 5.86
CA LEU A 50 -18.53 30.67 7.25
C LEU A 50 -20.03 30.72 7.63
N GLU A 51 -20.73 31.80 7.28
CA GLU A 51 -22.18 31.92 7.51
C GLU A 51 -23.02 30.92 6.72
N GLN A 52 -22.52 30.43 5.59
CA GLN A 52 -23.17 29.42 4.75
C GLN A 52 -22.78 27.98 5.11
N ASN A 53 -21.98 27.77 6.16
CA ASN A 53 -21.43 26.46 6.51
C ASN A 53 -20.58 25.82 5.37
N GLU A 54 -20.06 26.62 4.44
CA GLU A 54 -19.19 26.16 3.33
C GLU A 54 -17.70 26.18 3.68
N ARG A 55 -17.33 26.85 4.78
CA ARG A 55 -15.96 26.95 5.28
C ARG A 55 -15.88 26.43 6.70
N MET A 56 -14.90 25.57 6.97
CA MET A 56 -14.62 25.09 8.31
C MET A 56 -14.20 26.23 9.26
N PRO A 57 -14.87 26.39 10.42
CA PRO A 57 -14.50 27.40 11.41
C PRO A 57 -13.22 27.02 12.13
N ASP A 58 -12.31 27.99 12.32
CA ASP A 58 -11.11 27.75 13.12
C ASP A 58 -11.36 28.01 14.63
N LEU A 59 -11.31 27.01 15.53
CA LEU A 59 -11.69 27.17 16.96
C LEU A 59 -10.75 28.14 17.69
N ALA A 60 -9.45 28.09 17.39
CA ALA A 60 -8.48 29.02 17.97
C ALA A 60 -8.74 30.44 17.48
N THR A 61 -8.98 30.61 16.18
CA THR A 61 -9.33 31.91 15.57
C THR A 61 -10.68 32.43 16.06
N LEU A 62 -11.68 31.56 16.23
CA LEU A 62 -12.99 31.92 16.77
C LEU A 62 -12.84 32.50 18.17
N THR A 63 -12.13 31.77 19.04
CA THR A 63 -11.90 32.18 20.42
C THR A 63 -11.10 33.48 20.51
N ALA A 64 -10.06 33.63 19.68
CA ALA A 64 -9.16 34.77 19.75
C ALA A 64 -9.69 36.03 19.09
N LEU A 65 -10.47 35.91 18.01
CA LEU A 65 -10.85 37.04 17.15
C LEU A 65 -12.36 37.24 17.04
N PHE A 66 -13.14 36.17 16.92
CA PHE A 66 -14.59 36.29 16.69
C PHE A 66 -15.36 36.60 17.96
N LEU A 67 -15.03 35.97 19.10
CA LEU A 67 -15.72 36.27 20.36
C LEU A 67 -15.57 37.76 20.77
N PRO A 68 -14.37 38.37 20.63
CA PRO A 68 -14.22 39.80 20.89
C PRO A 68 -14.91 40.71 19.88
N ALA A 69 -14.81 40.37 18.59
CA ALA A 69 -15.44 41.14 17.53
C ALA A 69 -16.98 41.11 17.61
N LEU A 70 -17.56 40.04 18.15
CA LEU A 70 -19.01 39.88 18.32
C LEU A 70 -19.52 40.38 19.68
N HIS A 71 -18.63 40.85 20.56
CA HIS A 71 -18.93 41.28 21.93
C HIS A 71 -19.66 40.18 22.73
N ILE A 72 -19.12 38.96 22.70
CA ILE A 72 -19.64 37.80 23.43
C ILE A 72 -18.63 37.17 24.40
N ASP A 73 -17.48 37.81 24.63
CA ASP A 73 -16.47 37.35 25.58
C ASP A 73 -16.98 37.28 27.03
N ASP A 74 -17.93 38.15 27.38
CA ASP A 74 -18.57 38.23 28.68
C ASP A 74 -19.84 37.38 28.79
N GLN A 75 -20.17 36.63 27.75
CA GLN A 75 -21.39 35.81 27.63
C GLN A 75 -21.02 34.33 27.39
N PRO A 76 -20.67 33.59 28.47
CA PRO A 76 -20.15 32.24 28.35
C PRO A 76 -21.11 31.28 27.66
N GLU A 77 -22.42 31.38 27.92
CA GLU A 77 -23.45 30.51 27.32
C GLU A 77 -23.52 30.65 25.78
N VAL A 78 -23.38 31.87 25.26
CA VAL A 78 -23.41 32.15 23.81
C VAL A 78 -22.12 31.72 23.14
N ALA A 79 -20.98 32.02 23.78
CA ALA A 79 -19.66 31.61 23.31
C ALA A 79 -19.53 30.09 23.25
N GLU A 80 -19.98 29.39 24.30
CA GLU A 80 -20.00 27.93 24.36
C GLU A 80 -20.88 27.34 23.26
N SER A 81 -22.09 27.86 23.06
CA SER A 81 -22.99 27.41 21.98
C SER A 81 -22.36 27.57 20.59
N LEU A 82 -21.70 28.70 20.32
CA LEU A 82 -21.02 28.95 19.04
C LEU A 82 -19.82 28.01 18.83
N LEU A 83 -19.01 27.81 19.86
CA LEU A 83 -17.86 26.91 19.83
C LEU A 83 -18.30 25.44 19.73
N GLU A 84 -19.39 25.05 20.37
CA GLU A 84 -19.96 23.72 20.30
C GLU A 84 -20.50 23.42 18.90
N LEU A 85 -21.26 24.34 18.29
CA LEU A 85 -21.71 24.19 16.91
C LEU A 85 -20.52 24.15 15.93
N ALA A 86 -19.48 24.95 16.15
CA ALA A 86 -18.24 24.89 15.35
C ALA A 86 -17.51 23.54 15.52
N ALA A 87 -17.45 23.00 16.74
CA ALA A 87 -16.86 21.71 17.04
C ALA A 87 -17.69 20.54 16.48
N THR A 88 -19.01 20.64 16.48
CA THR A 88 -19.93 19.67 15.86
C THR A 88 -19.77 19.66 14.35
N MET A 89 -19.77 20.83 13.71
CA MET A 89 -19.49 20.97 12.27
C MET A 89 -18.15 20.33 11.89
N ARG A 90 -17.10 20.51 12.72
CA ARG A 90 -15.80 19.83 12.52
C ARG A 90 -15.83 18.32 12.76
N ARG A 91 -16.65 17.85 13.70
CA ARG A 91 -16.80 16.40 13.98
C ARG A 91 -17.54 15.70 12.86
N GLU A 92 -18.55 16.33 12.27
CA GLU A 92 -19.28 15.81 11.12
C GLU A 92 -18.43 15.82 9.84
N ASP A 93 -17.59 16.84 9.65
CA ASP A 93 -16.65 16.91 8.51
C ASP A 93 -15.33 16.12 8.72
N ALA A 94 -15.11 15.51 9.89
CA ALA A 94 -13.91 14.72 10.12
C ALA A 94 -13.93 13.46 9.23
N PRO A 95 -12.79 13.04 8.65
CA PRO A 95 -12.73 11.78 7.91
C PRO A 95 -13.04 10.60 8.83
N ALA A 96 -13.90 9.68 8.36
CA ALA A 96 -14.29 8.49 9.13
C ALA A 96 -13.05 7.74 9.62
N ALA A 97 -12.91 7.44 10.91
CA ALA A 97 -11.73 6.76 11.44
C ALA A 97 -11.46 5.43 10.72
N GLY A 98 -10.20 5.08 10.49
CA GLY A 98 -9.79 3.81 9.88
C GLY A 98 -8.39 3.91 9.24
N LEU A 99 -7.83 2.78 8.84
CA LEU A 99 -6.57 2.72 8.10
C LEU A 99 -6.82 2.89 6.60
N PRO A 100 -5.89 3.55 5.87
CA PRO A 100 -6.02 3.73 4.44
C PRO A 100 -5.90 2.39 3.71
N PRO A 101 -6.83 2.04 2.81
CA PRO A 101 -6.71 0.84 1.99
C PRO A 101 -5.66 1.00 0.87
N TYR A 102 -5.20 2.23 0.61
CA TYR A 102 -4.23 2.56 -0.44
C TYR A 102 -2.97 3.18 0.15
N LYS A 103 -1.80 2.92 -0.46
CA LYS A 103 -0.48 3.34 0.06
C LYS A 103 0.04 4.65 -0.54
N GLY A 104 -0.68 5.22 -1.51
CA GLY A 104 -0.23 6.42 -2.22
C GLY A 104 1.01 6.13 -3.07
N LEU A 105 2.05 6.96 -2.94
CA LEU A 105 3.33 6.78 -3.65
C LEU A 105 4.26 5.76 -2.98
N GLN A 106 3.87 5.22 -1.83
CA GLN A 106 4.63 4.16 -1.18
C GLN A 106 4.34 2.82 -1.86
N TYR A 107 5.36 1.97 -1.97
CA TYR A 107 5.14 0.58 -2.34
C TYR A 107 4.51 -0.21 -1.18
N PHE A 108 3.92 -1.35 -1.49
CA PHE A 108 3.39 -2.28 -0.48
C PHE A 108 4.55 -3.07 0.14
N GLU A 109 4.56 -3.19 1.46
CA GLU A 109 5.51 -3.99 2.21
C GLU A 109 4.92 -5.38 2.55
N GLU A 110 5.73 -6.26 3.13
CA GLU A 110 5.29 -7.60 3.58
C GLU A 110 4.06 -7.53 4.50
N SER A 111 3.99 -6.51 5.38
CA SER A 111 2.85 -6.29 6.29
C SER A 111 1.57 -5.85 5.59
N ASP A 112 1.67 -5.37 4.35
CA ASP A 112 0.54 -4.88 3.56
C ASP A 112 0.01 -5.96 2.60
N ALA A 113 0.50 -7.21 2.68
CA ALA A 113 0.11 -8.30 1.77
C ALA A 113 -1.40 -8.54 1.71
N GLU A 114 -2.11 -8.29 2.81
CA GLU A 114 -3.57 -8.40 2.89
C GLU A 114 -4.34 -7.31 2.12
N LEU A 115 -3.65 -6.27 1.67
CA LEU A 115 -4.17 -5.17 0.87
C LEU A 115 -3.63 -5.19 -0.57
N PHE A 116 -2.82 -6.19 -0.93
CA PHE A 116 -2.16 -6.29 -2.23
C PHE A 116 -2.92 -7.24 -3.17
N PHE A 117 -3.74 -6.67 -4.05
CA PHE A 117 -4.62 -7.41 -4.95
C PHE A 117 -4.35 -7.15 -6.43
N GLY A 118 -4.83 -8.03 -7.30
CA GLY A 118 -4.74 -7.91 -8.75
C GLY A 118 -3.39 -8.31 -9.33
N ARG A 119 -2.48 -8.86 -8.53
CA ARG A 119 -1.15 -9.36 -8.97
C ARG A 119 -0.89 -10.79 -8.53
N GLU A 120 -1.92 -11.54 -8.17
CA GLU A 120 -1.81 -12.92 -7.70
C GLU A 120 -1.27 -13.84 -8.81
N ALA A 121 -1.84 -13.75 -10.03
CA ALA A 121 -1.39 -14.53 -11.17
C ALA A 121 0.08 -14.27 -11.52
N LEU A 122 0.50 -12.99 -11.53
CA LEU A 122 1.90 -12.62 -11.73
C LEU A 122 2.80 -13.16 -10.61
N THR A 123 2.33 -13.10 -9.37
CA THR A 123 3.08 -13.63 -8.21
C THR A 123 3.30 -15.14 -8.36
N ASP A 124 2.28 -15.89 -8.80
CA ASP A 124 2.40 -17.33 -9.03
C ASP A 124 3.38 -17.64 -10.18
N VAL A 125 3.32 -16.91 -11.30
CA VAL A 125 4.31 -17.03 -12.39
C VAL A 125 5.73 -16.80 -11.86
N LEU A 126 5.95 -15.75 -11.07
CA LEU A 126 7.27 -15.46 -10.52
C LEU A 126 7.73 -16.53 -9.52
N LEU A 127 6.83 -17.12 -8.73
CA LEU A 127 7.16 -18.24 -7.85
C LEU A 127 7.57 -19.49 -8.63
N GLU A 128 6.86 -19.81 -9.71
CA GLU A 128 7.20 -20.92 -10.61
C GLU A 128 8.59 -20.71 -11.22
N ARG A 129 8.85 -19.49 -11.75
CA ARG A 129 10.17 -19.13 -12.27
C ARG A 129 11.27 -19.25 -11.22
N LEU A 130 11.04 -18.76 -10.01
CA LEU A 130 12.00 -18.92 -8.91
C LEU A 130 12.25 -20.39 -8.63
N ALA A 131 11.19 -21.20 -8.49
CA ALA A 131 11.27 -22.62 -8.17
C ALA A 131 12.06 -23.42 -9.22
N GLU A 132 11.83 -23.17 -10.51
CA GLU A 132 12.60 -23.79 -11.60
C GLU A 132 14.11 -23.51 -11.51
N ARG A 133 14.50 -22.39 -10.90
CA ARG A 133 15.91 -21.98 -10.80
C ARG A 133 16.60 -22.46 -9.54
N LEU A 134 15.88 -22.87 -8.50
CA LEU A 134 16.48 -23.22 -7.19
C LEU A 134 17.48 -24.38 -7.28
N ASP A 135 17.23 -25.34 -8.16
CA ASP A 135 18.11 -26.51 -8.38
C ASP A 135 18.96 -26.38 -9.67
N SER A 136 18.99 -25.20 -10.28
CA SER A 136 19.73 -24.92 -11.52
C SER A 136 20.88 -23.94 -11.29
N VAL A 137 21.92 -24.03 -12.12
CA VAL A 137 23.01 -23.02 -12.14
C VAL A 137 22.89 -22.20 -13.43
N PRO A 138 22.80 -20.86 -13.35
CA PRO A 138 22.78 -20.05 -12.14
C PRO A 138 21.42 -20.05 -11.40
N ARG A 139 21.46 -19.96 -10.07
CA ARG A 139 20.29 -19.65 -9.22
C ARG A 139 20.01 -18.16 -9.27
N PHE A 140 19.44 -17.71 -10.39
CA PHE A 140 19.23 -16.31 -10.69
C PHE A 140 17.86 -16.04 -11.35
N LEU A 141 17.20 -14.94 -10.98
CA LEU A 141 16.02 -14.42 -11.68
C LEU A 141 16.01 -12.89 -11.72
N ALA A 142 15.97 -12.31 -12.92
CA ALA A 142 15.74 -10.89 -13.12
C ALA A 142 14.25 -10.59 -13.32
N ILE A 143 13.72 -9.63 -12.55
CA ILE A 143 12.36 -9.12 -12.66
C ILE A 143 12.45 -7.75 -13.36
N ILE A 144 11.96 -7.67 -14.58
CA ILE A 144 12.10 -6.46 -15.41
C ILE A 144 10.74 -5.81 -15.62
N GLY A 145 10.68 -4.49 -15.60
CA GLY A 145 9.47 -3.77 -15.93
C GLY A 145 9.66 -2.26 -15.92
N ALA A 146 8.72 -1.54 -16.50
CA ALA A 146 8.72 -0.08 -16.54
C ALA A 146 8.78 0.54 -15.12
N SER A 147 9.19 1.80 -15.04
CA SER A 147 9.10 2.56 -13.78
C SER A 147 7.65 2.62 -13.31
N GLY A 148 7.41 2.40 -12.02
CA GLY A 148 6.06 2.39 -11.46
C GLY A 148 5.20 1.16 -11.82
N SER A 149 5.70 0.12 -12.49
CA SER A 149 4.90 -1.07 -12.81
C SER A 149 4.50 -1.96 -11.62
N GLY A 150 4.95 -1.60 -10.41
CA GLY A 150 4.68 -2.34 -9.17
C GLY A 150 5.72 -3.39 -8.80
N LYS A 151 6.91 -3.42 -9.43
CA LYS A 151 7.98 -4.41 -9.14
C LYS A 151 8.27 -4.57 -7.64
N SER A 152 8.54 -3.47 -6.95
CA SER A 152 8.86 -3.47 -5.51
C SER A 152 7.69 -4.00 -4.68
N SER A 153 6.45 -3.61 -5.00
CA SER A 153 5.25 -4.12 -4.33
C SER A 153 5.05 -5.62 -4.58
N VAL A 154 5.24 -6.10 -5.82
CA VAL A 154 5.12 -7.53 -6.15
C VAL A 154 6.17 -8.35 -5.40
N VAL A 155 7.41 -7.88 -5.33
CA VAL A 155 8.47 -8.56 -4.57
C VAL A 155 8.13 -8.61 -3.08
N ARG A 156 7.78 -7.47 -2.48
CA ARG A 156 7.64 -7.33 -1.02
C ARG A 156 6.31 -7.82 -0.46
N ALA A 157 5.19 -7.57 -1.16
CA ALA A 157 3.85 -7.89 -0.70
C ALA A 157 3.24 -9.11 -1.42
N GLY A 158 3.81 -9.56 -2.54
CA GLY A 158 3.42 -10.79 -3.24
C GLY A 158 4.38 -11.94 -2.94
N LEU A 159 5.59 -11.87 -3.49
CA LEU A 159 6.57 -12.96 -3.47
C LEU A 159 7.05 -13.31 -2.07
N VAL A 160 7.48 -12.33 -1.28
CA VAL A 160 8.07 -12.58 0.04
C VAL A 160 7.07 -13.26 0.99
N PRO A 161 5.82 -12.79 1.15
CA PRO A 161 4.80 -13.51 1.90
C PRO A 161 4.59 -14.92 1.37
N ALA A 162 4.43 -15.10 0.05
CA ALA A 162 4.18 -16.41 -0.52
C ALA A 162 5.33 -17.39 -0.24
N LEU A 163 6.59 -16.95 -0.33
CA LEU A 163 7.77 -17.76 -0.01
C LEU A 163 7.83 -18.14 1.48
N ARG A 164 7.43 -17.24 2.39
CA ARG A 164 7.41 -17.56 3.83
C ARG A 164 6.37 -18.61 4.20
N TRP A 165 5.22 -18.62 3.54
CA TRP A 165 4.08 -19.45 3.93
C TRP A 165 3.93 -20.73 3.11
N LYS A 166 4.35 -20.74 1.84
CA LYS A 166 4.27 -21.94 0.99
C LYS A 166 5.46 -22.87 1.26
N GLN A 167 5.22 -24.18 1.21
CA GLN A 167 6.31 -25.17 1.16
C GLN A 167 6.78 -25.35 -0.29
N PRO A 168 8.06 -25.69 -0.54
CA PRO A 168 9.11 -26.02 0.45
C PRO A 168 9.85 -24.79 1.02
N SER A 169 9.50 -23.57 0.59
CA SER A 169 10.22 -22.34 0.92
C SER A 169 10.01 -21.82 2.35
N SER A 170 9.03 -22.37 3.07
CA SER A 170 8.73 -21.98 4.43
C SER A 170 9.94 -22.15 5.34
N GLY A 171 10.33 -21.05 6.00
CA GLY A 171 11.51 -21.01 6.88
C GLY A 171 12.84 -20.65 6.19
N TRP A 172 12.88 -20.49 4.86
CA TRP A 172 14.10 -20.05 4.19
C TRP A 172 14.46 -18.61 4.58
N PRO A 173 15.76 -18.30 4.75
CA PRO A 173 16.19 -16.92 4.92
C PRO A 173 15.88 -16.11 3.66
N ILE A 174 15.13 -15.02 3.84
CA ILE A 174 14.82 -14.07 2.78
C ILE A 174 15.40 -12.72 3.19
N ILE A 175 16.23 -12.16 2.31
CA ILE A 175 16.91 -10.88 2.49
C ILE A 175 16.47 -9.96 1.34
N ILE A 176 16.11 -8.73 1.67
CA ILE A 176 15.74 -7.71 0.69
C ILE A 176 16.65 -6.51 0.92
N MET A 177 17.23 -5.99 -0.14
CA MET A 177 18.04 -4.78 -0.09
C MET A 177 17.80 -3.91 -1.32
N THR A 178 18.10 -2.62 -1.19
CA THR A 178 18.12 -1.66 -2.29
C THR A 178 19.50 -1.02 -2.36
N PRO A 179 20.17 -1.02 -3.54
CA PRO A 179 21.49 -0.41 -3.66
C PRO A 179 21.45 1.07 -3.28
N THR A 180 22.57 1.57 -2.76
CA THR A 180 22.73 2.99 -2.40
C THR A 180 23.99 3.54 -3.07
N ALA A 181 24.41 4.75 -2.70
CA ALA A 181 25.72 5.27 -3.08
C ALA A 181 26.89 4.38 -2.60
N HIS A 182 26.66 3.54 -1.58
CA HIS A 182 27.59 2.56 -1.03
C HIS A 182 26.92 1.16 -1.01
N PRO A 183 26.86 0.47 -2.16
CA PRO A 183 26.11 -0.79 -2.29
C PRO A 183 26.65 -1.93 -1.41
N LEU A 184 27.95 -1.98 -1.14
CA LEU A 184 28.52 -3.01 -0.26
C LEU A 184 28.09 -2.79 1.21
N GLU A 185 28.05 -1.53 1.67
CA GLU A 185 27.54 -1.19 3.00
C GLU A 185 26.06 -1.55 3.15
N ALA A 186 25.24 -1.25 2.13
CA ALA A 186 23.82 -1.58 2.11
C ALA A 186 23.58 -3.09 2.16
N LEU A 187 24.37 -3.87 1.39
CA LEU A 187 24.31 -5.33 1.41
C LEU A 187 24.67 -5.90 2.78
N ALA A 188 25.77 -5.43 3.37
CA ALA A 188 26.21 -5.85 4.71
C ALA A 188 25.13 -5.56 5.76
N ALA A 189 24.56 -4.34 5.76
CA ALA A 189 23.50 -3.96 6.69
C ALA A 189 22.26 -4.86 6.56
N SER A 190 21.87 -5.22 5.33
CA SER A 190 20.71 -6.09 5.09
C SER A 190 20.90 -7.53 5.63
N LEU A 191 22.13 -8.05 5.58
CA LEU A 191 22.45 -9.42 5.99
C LEU A 191 22.53 -9.57 7.51
N PHE A 192 23.09 -8.59 8.22
CA PHE A 192 23.24 -8.65 9.67
C PHE A 192 22.00 -8.14 10.43
N ARG A 193 21.06 -7.44 9.75
CA ARG A 193 19.94 -6.73 10.40
C ARG A 193 20.41 -5.82 11.55
N GLU A 194 21.66 -5.36 11.47
CA GLU A 194 22.34 -4.51 12.45
C GLU A 194 22.52 -3.11 11.90
N THR A 195 22.80 -2.15 12.80
CA THR A 195 23.22 -0.81 12.38
C THR A 195 24.56 -0.90 11.64
N PRO A 196 24.75 -0.24 10.48
CA PRO A 196 25.98 -0.31 9.67
C PRO A 196 27.28 0.16 10.39
N SER A 197 27.17 0.67 11.61
CA SER A 197 28.30 1.08 12.46
C SER A 197 28.93 -0.05 13.27
N SER A 198 28.41 -1.29 13.23
CA SER A 198 29.03 -2.41 13.95
C SER A 198 30.38 -2.79 13.33
N GLN A 199 31.35 -3.17 14.16
CA GLN A 199 32.69 -3.57 13.69
C GLN A 199 32.63 -4.79 12.76
N SER A 200 31.65 -5.67 12.99
CA SER A 200 31.35 -6.82 12.14
C SER A 200 30.88 -6.40 10.74
N ALA A 201 29.96 -5.43 10.64
CA ALA A 201 29.49 -4.92 9.35
C ALA A 201 30.64 -4.32 8.54
N ARG A 202 31.52 -3.51 9.15
CA ARG A 202 32.68 -2.91 8.46
C ARG A 202 33.65 -3.95 7.93
N ARG A 203 34.00 -4.96 8.74
CA ARG A 203 34.85 -6.07 8.29
C ARG A 203 34.23 -6.83 7.13
N PHE A 204 32.92 -7.04 7.17
CA PHE A 204 32.22 -7.71 6.09
C PHE A 204 32.17 -6.87 4.81
N VAL A 205 32.07 -5.55 4.90
CA VAL A 205 32.22 -4.65 3.74
C VAL A 205 33.60 -4.79 3.12
N ASP A 206 34.66 -4.79 3.94
CA ASP A 206 36.02 -5.01 3.46
C ASP A 206 36.19 -6.40 2.82
N GLU A 207 35.58 -7.44 3.40
CA GLU A 207 35.54 -8.78 2.82
C GLU A 207 34.81 -8.80 1.47
N LEU A 208 33.62 -8.20 1.37
CA LEU A 208 32.87 -8.11 0.11
C LEU A 208 33.68 -7.40 -0.98
N ALA A 209 34.45 -6.37 -0.63
CA ALA A 209 35.25 -5.59 -1.57
C ALA A 209 36.43 -6.39 -2.16
N HIS A 210 36.98 -7.36 -1.41
CA HIS A 210 38.21 -8.08 -1.80
C HIS A 210 38.01 -9.59 -2.01
N ASN A 211 36.85 -10.14 -1.64
CA ASN A 211 36.53 -11.56 -1.72
C ASN A 211 35.13 -11.77 -2.28
N ARG A 212 35.04 -12.16 -3.55
CA ARG A 212 33.78 -12.48 -4.25
C ARG A 212 32.98 -13.65 -3.66
N LEU A 213 33.58 -14.47 -2.78
CA LEU A 213 32.89 -15.55 -2.07
C LEU A 213 32.24 -15.10 -0.76
N ALA A 214 32.51 -13.88 -0.29
CA ALA A 214 32.03 -13.41 1.01
C ALA A 214 30.48 -13.46 1.11
N LEU A 215 29.77 -13.07 0.04
CA LEU A 215 28.32 -13.20 -0.01
C LEU A 215 27.87 -14.67 -0.02
N THR A 216 28.50 -15.50 -0.86
CA THR A 216 28.19 -16.94 -0.98
C THR A 216 28.30 -17.63 0.38
N ASP A 217 29.39 -17.40 1.10
CA ASP A 217 29.62 -17.98 2.42
C ASP A 217 28.59 -17.51 3.44
N SER A 218 28.18 -16.24 3.37
CA SER A 218 27.16 -15.68 4.25
C SER A 218 25.79 -16.31 4.01
N LEU A 219 25.34 -16.40 2.76
CA LEU A 219 24.06 -17.04 2.41
C LEU A 219 24.04 -18.53 2.78
N ASN A 220 25.14 -19.25 2.55
CA ASN A 220 25.28 -20.65 2.95
C ASN A 220 25.20 -20.82 4.47
N ARG A 221 25.86 -19.94 5.25
CA ARG A 221 25.75 -19.95 6.71
C ARG A 221 24.31 -19.69 7.18
N MET A 222 23.62 -18.73 6.58
CA MET A 222 22.23 -18.42 6.94
C MET A 222 21.30 -19.60 6.67
N ALA A 223 21.40 -20.24 5.50
CA ALA A 223 20.60 -21.41 5.16
C ALA A 223 20.84 -22.56 6.14
N ARG A 224 22.13 -22.87 6.43
CA ARG A 224 22.51 -23.92 7.38
C ARG A 224 22.04 -23.65 8.80
N ALA A 225 22.07 -22.39 9.26
CA ALA A 225 21.67 -22.02 10.61
C ALA A 225 20.20 -22.35 10.92
N VAL A 226 19.33 -22.36 9.90
CA VAL A 226 17.91 -22.71 10.03
C VAL A 226 17.54 -24.02 9.33
N ASN A 227 18.55 -24.81 8.93
CA ASN A 227 18.37 -26.06 8.17
C ASN A 227 17.48 -25.91 6.92
N ALA A 228 17.62 -24.78 6.22
CA ALA A 228 16.93 -24.50 4.96
C ALA A 228 17.77 -24.96 3.76
N ALA A 229 17.09 -25.37 2.69
CA ALA A 229 17.74 -25.73 1.42
C ALA A 229 18.39 -24.51 0.75
N HIS A 230 17.72 -23.36 0.80
CA HIS A 230 18.14 -22.13 0.13
C HIS A 230 18.05 -20.90 1.04
N ALA A 231 18.80 -19.86 0.68
CA ALA A 231 18.65 -18.49 1.15
C ALA A 231 18.46 -17.57 -0.07
N ILE A 232 17.43 -16.73 -0.04
CA ILE A 232 17.05 -15.88 -1.16
C ILE A 232 17.43 -14.43 -0.87
N LEU A 233 18.21 -13.84 -1.77
CA LEU A 233 18.55 -12.42 -1.78
C LEU A 233 17.79 -11.71 -2.91
N PHE A 234 16.89 -10.81 -2.54
CA PHE A 234 16.24 -9.87 -3.45
C PHE A 234 16.98 -8.52 -3.44
N VAL A 235 17.45 -8.10 -4.61
CA VAL A 235 18.01 -6.77 -4.84
C VAL A 235 16.97 -5.94 -5.61
N ASP A 236 16.20 -5.15 -4.87
CA ASP A 236 15.14 -4.30 -5.41
C ASP A 236 15.71 -2.94 -5.85
N GLN A 237 15.14 -2.35 -6.91
CA GLN A 237 15.65 -1.14 -7.56
C GLN A 237 17.16 -1.26 -7.91
N PHE A 238 17.53 -2.35 -8.59
CA PHE A 238 18.91 -2.64 -8.95
C PHE A 238 19.57 -1.51 -9.75
N GLU A 239 18.77 -0.72 -10.48
CA GLU A 239 19.24 0.48 -11.19
C GLU A 239 19.94 1.50 -10.29
N GLU A 240 19.64 1.53 -8.99
CA GLU A 240 20.26 2.46 -8.04
C GLU A 240 21.77 2.25 -7.90
N LEU A 241 22.25 1.05 -8.28
CA LEU A 241 23.67 0.75 -8.41
C LEU A 241 24.38 1.67 -9.42
N PHE A 242 23.70 2.02 -10.51
CA PHE A 242 24.29 2.81 -11.60
C PHE A 242 23.96 4.29 -11.51
N THR A 243 22.88 4.67 -10.81
CA THR A 243 22.46 6.06 -10.64
C THR A 243 23.10 6.72 -9.42
N LEU A 244 23.28 5.99 -8.31
CA LEU A 244 23.77 6.55 -7.04
C LEU A 244 25.24 6.25 -6.77
N CYS A 245 25.69 5.01 -6.99
CA CYS A 245 27.07 4.65 -6.74
C CYS A 245 27.96 5.19 -7.86
N ARG A 246 28.97 5.98 -7.49
CA ARG A 246 29.94 6.55 -8.44
C ARG A 246 31.27 5.80 -8.50
N ASN A 247 31.45 4.80 -7.66
CA ASN A 247 32.67 4.01 -7.57
C ASN A 247 32.54 2.73 -8.41
N GLU A 248 33.14 2.71 -9.59
CA GLU A 248 33.10 1.56 -10.52
C GLU A 248 33.69 0.27 -9.92
N ALA A 249 34.73 0.39 -9.09
CA ALA A 249 35.31 -0.78 -8.41
C ALA A 249 34.34 -1.38 -7.40
N GLU A 250 33.60 -0.53 -6.69
CA GLU A 250 32.56 -0.98 -5.74
C GLU A 250 31.36 -1.58 -6.47
N GLN A 251 30.93 -0.98 -7.59
CA GLN A 251 29.89 -1.57 -8.45
C GLN A 251 30.31 -2.96 -8.94
N THR A 252 31.56 -3.11 -9.40
CA THR A 252 32.10 -4.39 -9.87
C THR A 252 32.14 -5.42 -8.76
N ALA A 253 32.68 -5.07 -7.58
CA ALA A 253 32.72 -5.99 -6.44
C ALA A 253 31.31 -6.44 -6.02
N PHE A 254 30.34 -5.52 -6.02
CA PHE A 254 28.95 -5.85 -5.72
C PHE A 254 28.37 -6.87 -6.71
N VAL A 255 28.49 -6.60 -8.02
CA VAL A 255 27.99 -7.52 -9.06
C VAL A 255 28.71 -8.86 -9.02
N ASP A 256 30.04 -8.87 -8.83
CA ASP A 256 30.83 -10.10 -8.78
C ASP A 256 30.44 -10.99 -7.59
N ASN A 257 30.12 -10.41 -6.44
CA ASN A 257 29.60 -11.16 -5.30
C ASN A 257 28.23 -11.78 -5.61
N LEU A 258 27.31 -11.01 -6.19
CA LEU A 258 25.98 -11.51 -6.57
C LEU A 258 26.09 -12.67 -7.57
N MET A 259 26.89 -12.49 -8.62
CA MET A 259 27.02 -13.51 -9.66
C MET A 259 27.80 -14.73 -9.16
N THR A 260 28.82 -14.54 -8.32
CA THR A 260 29.52 -15.67 -7.69
C THR A 260 28.57 -16.50 -6.81
N ALA A 261 27.68 -15.85 -6.05
CA ALA A 261 26.67 -16.56 -5.26
C ALA A 261 25.65 -17.32 -6.12
N ALA A 262 25.20 -16.70 -7.22
CA ALA A 262 24.23 -17.31 -8.14
C ALA A 262 24.81 -18.50 -8.93
N TYR A 263 26.08 -18.42 -9.35
CA TYR A 263 26.74 -19.46 -10.16
C TYR A 263 27.43 -20.56 -9.35
N GLN A 264 27.40 -20.51 -8.02
CA GLN A 264 28.03 -21.53 -7.19
C GLN A 264 27.27 -22.87 -7.31
N GLU A 265 27.92 -23.94 -7.75
CA GLU A 265 27.24 -25.25 -7.92
C GLU A 265 26.65 -25.76 -6.60
N ASP A 266 27.47 -25.90 -5.56
CA ASP A 266 27.07 -26.38 -4.23
C ASP A 266 26.55 -25.26 -3.29
N GLY A 267 26.07 -24.15 -3.85
CA GLY A 267 25.58 -23.02 -3.08
C GLY A 267 24.11 -23.15 -2.69
N SER A 268 23.71 -22.54 -1.57
CA SER A 268 22.32 -22.38 -1.17
C SER A 268 21.75 -21.00 -1.58
N GLY A 269 22.58 -20.11 -2.12
CA GLY A 269 22.18 -18.74 -2.46
C GLY A 269 21.39 -18.65 -3.76
N MET A 270 20.19 -18.09 -3.71
CA MET A 270 19.38 -17.67 -4.86
C MET A 270 19.39 -16.14 -4.93
N VAL A 271 19.75 -15.58 -6.08
CA VAL A 271 19.77 -14.12 -6.29
C VAL A 271 18.64 -13.72 -7.22
N SER A 272 17.82 -12.77 -6.80
CA SER A 272 16.85 -12.14 -7.68
C SER A 272 17.04 -10.64 -7.67
N ILE A 273 17.01 -10.04 -8.86
CA ILE A 273 17.13 -8.59 -9.02
C ILE A 273 15.84 -8.03 -9.62
N ALA A 274 15.38 -6.88 -9.16
CA ALA A 274 14.34 -6.12 -9.84
C ALA A 274 14.96 -4.88 -10.47
N LEU A 275 14.85 -4.74 -11.79
CA LEU A 275 15.41 -3.60 -12.52
C LEU A 275 14.42 -2.97 -13.49
N ARG A 276 14.64 -1.70 -13.83
CA ARG A 276 13.94 -1.06 -14.93
C ARG A 276 14.48 -1.50 -16.29
N ALA A 277 13.59 -1.60 -17.27
CA ALA A 277 13.94 -2.02 -18.64
C ALA A 277 14.95 -1.10 -19.35
N ASP A 278 14.99 0.19 -18.99
CA ASP A 278 15.90 1.18 -19.57
C ASP A 278 17.34 1.10 -19.05
N ILE A 279 17.62 0.25 -18.07
CA ILE A 279 18.93 0.11 -17.42
C ILE A 279 19.68 -1.16 -17.89
N TYR A 280 19.12 -1.85 -18.88
CA TYR A 280 19.72 -3.07 -19.44
C TYR A 280 21.13 -2.85 -20.02
N ALA A 281 21.36 -1.70 -20.65
CA ALA A 281 22.65 -1.38 -21.29
C ALA A 281 23.80 -1.31 -20.27
N GLN A 282 23.55 -0.73 -19.10
CA GLN A 282 24.51 -0.64 -18.00
C GLN A 282 24.81 -2.04 -17.44
N CYS A 283 23.82 -2.93 -17.36
CA CYS A 283 24.04 -4.32 -16.94
C CYS A 283 24.90 -5.09 -17.96
N ALA A 284 24.86 -4.73 -19.23
CA ALA A 284 25.57 -5.42 -20.30
C ALA A 284 27.11 -5.34 -20.21
N GLN A 285 27.64 -4.40 -19.40
CA GLN A 285 29.07 -4.27 -19.14
C GLN A 285 29.63 -5.41 -18.27
N PHE A 286 28.78 -6.12 -17.53
CA PHE A 286 29.16 -7.29 -16.73
C PHE A 286 28.76 -8.58 -17.44
N ASN A 287 29.74 -9.37 -17.87
CA ASN A 287 29.49 -10.52 -18.74
C ASN A 287 28.55 -11.58 -18.12
N LEU A 288 28.78 -11.97 -16.86
CA LEU A 288 27.95 -12.98 -16.18
C LEU A 288 26.55 -12.46 -15.89
N LEU A 289 26.42 -11.20 -15.44
CA LEU A 289 25.12 -10.58 -15.21
C LEU A 289 24.32 -10.47 -16.51
N ARG A 290 24.95 -10.03 -17.60
CA ARG A 290 24.31 -9.96 -18.92
C ARG A 290 23.78 -11.32 -19.37
N GLN A 291 24.59 -12.37 -19.24
CA GLN A 291 24.20 -13.73 -19.61
C GLN A 291 23.00 -14.19 -18.76
N ALA A 292 23.09 -14.04 -17.43
CA ALA A 292 22.04 -14.42 -16.51
C ALA A 292 20.72 -13.68 -16.78
N ILE A 293 20.75 -12.36 -16.98
CA ILE A 293 19.55 -11.57 -17.33
C ILE A 293 18.97 -12.04 -18.67
N SER A 294 19.80 -12.25 -19.69
CA SER A 294 19.32 -12.64 -21.02
C SER A 294 18.59 -13.99 -21.04
N GLN A 295 18.94 -14.90 -20.13
CA GLN A 295 18.42 -16.27 -20.06
C GLN A 295 17.35 -16.46 -18.99
N HIS A 296 17.38 -15.65 -17.92
CA HIS A 296 16.59 -15.86 -16.71
C HIS A 296 15.93 -14.56 -16.26
N GLN A 297 15.04 -14.04 -17.10
CA GLN A 297 14.26 -12.84 -16.82
C GLN A 297 12.76 -13.12 -16.95
N GLU A 298 11.97 -12.41 -16.15
CA GLU A 298 10.53 -12.32 -16.28
C GLU A 298 10.14 -10.85 -16.44
N TYR A 299 9.35 -10.53 -17.46
CA TYR A 299 8.94 -9.17 -17.75
C TYR A 299 7.54 -8.90 -17.19
N ILE A 300 7.46 -7.97 -16.24
CA ILE A 300 6.20 -7.54 -15.65
C ILE A 300 5.52 -6.54 -16.57
N ALA A 301 4.45 -6.99 -17.21
CA ALA A 301 3.55 -6.14 -17.98
C ALA A 301 2.77 -5.15 -17.08
N PRO A 302 2.28 -4.04 -17.66
CA PRO A 302 1.27 -3.20 -17.02
C PRO A 302 0.04 -4.03 -16.59
N MET A 303 -0.70 -3.53 -15.60
CA MET A 303 -1.86 -4.28 -15.09
C MET A 303 -2.98 -4.30 -16.12
N SER A 304 -3.68 -5.43 -16.25
CA SER A 304 -4.92 -5.49 -17.03
C SER A 304 -6.01 -4.65 -16.37
N ASN A 305 -7.08 -4.34 -17.10
CA ASN A 305 -8.24 -3.63 -16.56
C ASN A 305 -8.86 -4.39 -15.36
N GLU A 306 -8.94 -5.71 -15.45
CA GLU A 306 -9.44 -6.58 -14.38
C GLU A 306 -8.51 -6.57 -13.17
N GLU A 307 -7.20 -6.68 -13.39
CA GLU A 307 -6.20 -6.59 -12.33
C GLU A 307 -6.27 -5.25 -11.60
N LEU A 308 -6.35 -4.13 -12.34
CA LEU A 308 -6.49 -2.78 -11.77
C LEU A 308 -7.79 -2.65 -10.98
N ARG A 309 -8.91 -3.13 -11.52
CA ARG A 309 -10.20 -3.08 -10.83
C ARG A 309 -10.11 -3.77 -9.48
N ARG A 310 -9.57 -4.99 -9.44
CA ARG A 310 -9.36 -5.73 -8.18
C ARG A 310 -8.43 -4.97 -7.23
N ALA A 311 -7.35 -4.38 -7.74
CA ALA A 311 -6.43 -3.56 -6.95
C ALA A 311 -7.06 -2.27 -6.37
N ILE A 312 -8.19 -1.81 -6.91
CA ILE A 312 -8.94 -0.66 -6.39
C ILE A 312 -10.04 -1.12 -5.43
N GLU A 313 -10.86 -2.08 -5.84
CA GLU A 313 -12.09 -2.48 -5.15
C GLU A 313 -11.83 -3.37 -3.92
N GLU A 314 -10.91 -4.34 -4.02
CA GLU A 314 -10.69 -5.32 -2.95
C GLU A 314 -10.05 -4.74 -1.67
N PRO A 315 -9.05 -3.85 -1.73
CA PRO A 315 -8.54 -3.18 -0.53
C PRO A 315 -9.63 -2.33 0.16
N ALA A 316 -10.46 -1.62 -0.62
CA ALA A 316 -11.56 -0.84 -0.08
C ALA A 316 -12.58 -1.73 0.62
N TRP A 317 -13.01 -2.80 -0.05
CA TRP A 317 -13.95 -3.77 0.51
C TRP A 317 -13.45 -4.40 1.81
N ARG A 318 -12.17 -4.79 1.87
CA ARG A 318 -11.53 -5.30 3.10
C ARG A 318 -11.46 -4.27 4.23
N GLY A 319 -11.24 -3.01 3.88
CA GLY A 319 -11.29 -1.90 4.83
C GLY A 319 -12.70 -1.47 5.23
N HIS A 320 -13.74 -2.17 4.73
CA HIS A 320 -15.15 -1.81 4.88
C HIS A 320 -15.48 -0.41 4.36
N TRP A 321 -14.84 -0.06 3.25
CA TRP A 321 -15.05 1.18 2.52
C TRP A 321 -15.90 0.91 1.28
N GLU A 322 -16.94 1.71 1.09
CA GLU A 322 -17.72 1.74 -0.14
C GLU A 322 -17.15 2.79 -1.09
N LEU A 323 -16.98 2.40 -2.35
CA LEU A 323 -16.62 3.29 -3.44
C LEU A 323 -17.88 3.80 -4.13
N GLU A 324 -17.89 5.07 -4.53
CA GLU A 324 -18.99 5.63 -5.31
C GLU A 324 -19.19 4.83 -6.63
N PRO A 325 -20.44 4.47 -6.98
CA PRO A 325 -20.72 3.78 -8.24
C PRO A 325 -20.16 4.54 -9.44
N GLY A 326 -19.43 3.86 -10.32
CA GLY A 326 -18.82 4.47 -11.51
C GLY A 326 -17.50 5.20 -11.27
N LEU A 327 -17.04 5.35 -10.01
CA LEU A 327 -15.74 5.93 -9.71
C LEU A 327 -14.61 5.09 -10.31
N VAL A 328 -14.68 3.77 -10.14
CA VAL A 328 -13.66 2.85 -10.64
C VAL A 328 -13.58 2.90 -12.16
N ASP A 329 -14.73 2.90 -12.85
CA ASP A 329 -14.78 3.02 -14.32
C ASP A 329 -14.14 4.32 -14.80
N THR A 330 -14.41 5.42 -14.10
CA THR A 330 -13.82 6.73 -14.41
C THR A 330 -12.31 6.72 -14.21
N LEU A 331 -11.83 6.19 -13.08
CA LEU A 331 -10.39 6.08 -12.81
C LEU A 331 -9.66 5.20 -13.82
N LEU A 332 -10.27 4.09 -14.25
CA LEU A 332 -9.71 3.17 -15.24
C LEU A 332 -9.64 3.81 -16.63
N HIS A 333 -10.66 4.59 -17.01
CA HIS A 333 -10.66 5.39 -18.23
C HIS A 333 -9.51 6.41 -18.21
N ASP A 334 -9.36 7.15 -17.10
CA ASP A 334 -8.36 8.22 -16.97
C ASP A 334 -6.91 7.71 -17.03
N VAL A 335 -6.63 6.50 -16.52
CA VAL A 335 -5.28 5.88 -16.61
C VAL A 335 -5.02 5.21 -17.97
N GLY A 336 -5.97 5.30 -18.91
CA GLY A 336 -5.86 4.70 -20.23
C GLY A 336 -5.87 3.17 -20.19
N ALA A 337 -6.58 2.55 -19.23
CA ALA A 337 -6.74 1.10 -19.14
C ALA A 337 -7.83 0.54 -20.08
N ASP A 338 -8.33 1.36 -21.00
CA ASP A 338 -9.32 0.98 -22.01
C ASP A 338 -8.73 0.15 -23.14
N VAL A 339 -9.59 -0.68 -23.73
CA VAL A 339 -9.22 -1.59 -24.83
C VAL A 339 -8.74 -0.78 -26.05
N GLY A 340 -7.47 -0.96 -26.41
CA GLY A 340 -6.84 -0.28 -27.55
C GLY A 340 -5.97 0.93 -27.20
N HIS A 341 -5.88 1.30 -25.91
CA HIS A 341 -4.97 2.32 -25.42
C HIS A 341 -3.78 1.69 -24.66
N THR A 342 -2.60 2.28 -24.81
CA THR A 342 -1.43 1.90 -24.03
C THR A 342 -1.49 2.65 -22.72
N GLN A 343 -1.47 1.94 -21.59
CA GLN A 343 -1.39 2.58 -20.27
C GLN A 343 -0.22 3.57 -20.21
N GLU A 344 -0.46 4.74 -19.62
CA GLU A 344 0.60 5.73 -19.47
C GLU A 344 1.72 5.17 -18.54
N PRO A 345 2.99 5.28 -18.95
CA PRO A 345 4.11 4.89 -18.10
C PRO A 345 4.05 5.64 -16.75
N GLY A 346 4.02 4.89 -15.64
CA GLY A 346 3.93 5.48 -14.29
C GLY A 346 2.51 5.83 -13.81
N ALA A 347 1.46 5.42 -14.52
CA ALA A 347 0.08 5.66 -14.10
C ALA A 347 -0.28 4.99 -12.75
N LEU A 348 0.28 3.82 -12.45
CA LEU A 348 -0.03 3.05 -11.24
C LEU A 348 0.28 3.80 -9.91
N PRO A 349 1.48 4.37 -9.70
CA PRO A 349 1.74 5.20 -8.52
C PRO A 349 0.82 6.41 -8.41
N LEU A 350 0.48 7.05 -9.53
CA LEU A 350 -0.42 8.21 -9.55
C LEU A 350 -1.84 7.81 -9.19
N LEU A 351 -2.34 6.69 -9.71
CA LEU A 351 -3.64 6.12 -9.36
C LEU A 351 -3.72 5.83 -7.85
N SER A 352 -2.72 5.14 -7.30
CA SER A 352 -2.64 4.85 -5.86
C SER A 352 -2.60 6.14 -5.04
N HIS A 353 -1.88 7.17 -5.49
CA HIS A 353 -1.85 8.48 -4.85
C HIS A 353 -3.21 9.18 -4.88
N SER A 354 -3.88 9.21 -6.03
CA SER A 354 -5.22 9.78 -6.17
C SER A 354 -6.20 9.11 -5.22
N LEU A 355 -6.23 7.77 -5.19
CA LEU A 355 -7.08 6.99 -4.27
C LEU A 355 -6.76 7.27 -2.79
N PHE A 356 -5.48 7.38 -2.44
CA PHE A 356 -5.07 7.73 -1.08
C PHE A 356 -5.52 9.14 -0.68
N VAL A 357 -5.38 10.13 -1.57
CA VAL A 357 -5.82 11.51 -1.31
C VAL A 357 -7.35 11.59 -1.22
N THR A 358 -8.07 10.87 -2.08
CA THR A 358 -9.53 10.75 -2.02
C THR A 358 -9.95 10.16 -0.68
N TRP A 359 -9.30 9.09 -0.24
CA TRP A 359 -9.53 8.52 1.08
C TRP A 359 -9.25 9.56 2.18
N GLN A 360 -8.13 10.27 2.17
CA GLN A 360 -7.80 11.28 3.20
C GLN A 360 -8.83 12.42 3.30
N ARG A 361 -9.49 12.76 2.19
CA ARG A 361 -10.47 13.86 2.11
C ARG A 361 -11.92 13.42 2.35
N ARG A 362 -12.15 12.14 2.63
CA ARG A 362 -13.50 11.61 2.91
C ARG A 362 -14.15 12.32 4.11
N ARG A 363 -15.47 12.35 4.14
CA ARG A 363 -16.28 12.84 5.27
C ARG A 363 -16.84 11.68 6.09
N LEU A 364 -17.18 11.92 7.35
CA LEU A 364 -18.03 10.99 8.12
C LEU A 364 -19.44 11.03 7.50
N SER A 365 -19.98 9.87 7.13
CA SER A 365 -21.40 9.80 6.81
C SER A 365 -22.19 9.85 8.11
N THR A 366 -22.95 10.92 8.32
CA THR A 366 -23.97 11.02 9.36
C THR A 366 -25.20 10.24 8.93
N ALA A 367 -25.13 8.91 8.98
CA ALA A 367 -26.30 8.04 8.93
C ALA A 367 -25.95 6.63 9.41
N VAL A 368 -25.87 6.41 10.73
CA VAL A 368 -26.50 5.29 11.45
C VAL A 368 -26.60 5.71 12.92
N ASP A 369 -27.79 5.55 13.50
CA ASP A 369 -28.11 5.77 14.90
C ASP A 369 -27.08 5.20 15.89
N ALA A 370 -26.98 5.88 17.03
CA ALA A 370 -26.09 5.59 18.15
C ALA A 370 -25.99 4.11 18.55
N ALA A 371 -24.76 3.57 18.60
CA ALA A 371 -24.41 2.45 19.47
C ALA A 371 -22.89 2.38 19.73
N GLN A 372 -22.50 2.78 20.95
CA GLN A 372 -21.30 2.46 21.74
C GLN A 372 -19.86 2.62 21.18
N PRO A 373 -18.93 3.18 21.98
CA PRO A 373 -17.49 3.14 21.65
C PRO A 373 -16.97 1.70 21.78
N PRO A 374 -16.13 1.20 20.85
CA PRO A 374 -15.47 -0.07 21.02
C PRO A 374 -14.46 0.04 22.18
N THR A 375 -14.60 -0.86 23.14
CA THR A 375 -13.61 -1.16 24.16
C THR A 375 -12.26 -1.44 23.52
N ALA A 376 -11.23 -0.76 24.03
CA ALA A 376 -9.84 -1.00 23.68
C ALA A 376 -9.48 -2.50 23.80
N SER A 377 -9.13 -3.13 22.68
CA SER A 377 -8.29 -4.31 22.69
C SER A 377 -6.84 -3.86 22.50
N ALA A 378 -6.04 -4.21 23.49
CA ALA A 378 -4.62 -3.94 23.57
C ALA A 378 -3.86 -4.62 22.42
N GLY A 379 -2.84 -3.94 21.92
CA GLY A 379 -1.77 -4.55 21.12
C GLY A 379 -1.53 -3.90 19.77
N CYS A 380 -0.90 -2.72 19.76
CA CYS A 380 0.06 -2.31 18.73
C CYS A 380 0.70 -0.98 19.14
N ALA A 381 1.58 -1.05 20.14
CA ALA A 381 2.56 -0.01 20.42
C ALA A 381 3.81 -0.30 19.59
N CYS A 382 3.98 0.41 18.48
CA CYS A 382 5.29 0.82 17.94
C CYS A 382 5.09 1.66 16.67
N TRP A 383 4.99 2.97 16.82
CA TRP A 383 5.33 3.91 15.74
C TRP A 383 5.99 5.14 16.36
N ALA A 384 7.32 5.08 16.46
CA ALA A 384 8.17 6.23 16.69
C ALA A 384 9.48 6.00 15.93
N GLY A 385 9.72 6.76 14.86
CA GLY A 385 11.08 6.91 14.33
C GLY A 385 11.22 7.03 12.82
N ARG A 386 11.09 8.27 12.33
CA ARG A 386 11.96 8.90 11.30
C ARG A 386 12.37 8.05 10.09
N HIS A 387 11.81 8.37 8.93
CA HIS A 387 12.60 8.66 7.74
C HIS A 387 12.02 9.87 7.00
N ARG A 388 12.85 10.90 6.85
CA ARG A 388 12.59 12.14 6.13
C ARG A 388 13.34 12.00 4.82
N SER A 389 12.66 11.67 3.74
CA SER A 389 13.21 11.76 2.38
C SER A 389 12.57 12.96 1.69
N THR A 390 13.32 14.06 1.66
CA THR A 390 13.05 15.21 0.80
C THR A 390 13.45 14.83 -0.62
N GLN A 391 12.47 14.62 -1.51
CA GLN A 391 12.68 14.82 -2.94
C GLN A 391 12.11 16.20 -3.29
N SER A 392 12.99 17.11 -3.68
CA SER A 392 12.63 18.39 -4.27
C SER A 392 12.14 18.15 -5.69
N LEU A 393 10.85 18.39 -5.94
CA LEU A 393 10.34 18.54 -7.30
C LEU A 393 10.44 20.01 -7.71
N ASN A 394 11.08 20.24 -8.85
CA ASN A 394 11.09 21.53 -9.53
C ASN A 394 9.65 21.92 -9.90
N ALA A 395 9.31 23.17 -9.62
CA ALA A 395 7.96 23.73 -9.66
C ALA A 395 7.52 24.19 -11.06
N THR A 396 7.55 23.31 -12.07
CA THR A 396 7.14 23.74 -13.43
C THR A 396 6.02 22.94 -14.11
N ASP A 397 5.52 21.85 -13.52
CA ASP A 397 4.43 21.05 -14.12
C ASP A 397 3.16 20.97 -13.23
N SER A 398 2.75 22.10 -12.64
CA SER A 398 1.57 22.17 -11.76
C SER A 398 0.30 22.72 -12.43
N HIS A 399 0.20 22.73 -13.76
CA HIS A 399 -0.89 23.43 -14.46
C HIS A 399 -1.99 22.58 -15.13
N SER A 400 -2.03 21.26 -14.96
CA SER A 400 -3.07 20.42 -15.61
C SER A 400 -3.98 19.60 -14.69
N LEU A 401 -3.76 19.54 -13.37
CA LEU A 401 -4.64 18.77 -12.48
C LEU A 401 -5.71 19.68 -11.84
N LYS A 402 -6.88 19.76 -12.50
CA LYS A 402 -8.10 20.26 -11.86
C LYS A 402 -8.44 19.40 -10.62
N PRO A 403 -9.17 19.91 -9.61
CA PRO A 403 -9.60 19.08 -8.49
C PRO A 403 -10.56 18.01 -9.02
N TRP A 404 -10.11 16.75 -9.07
CA TRP A 404 -10.89 15.60 -9.49
C TRP A 404 -11.86 15.25 -8.34
N PHE A 405 -13.15 15.56 -8.54
CA PHE A 405 -14.32 15.07 -7.80
C PHE A 405 -14.68 15.65 -6.41
N SER A 406 -15.98 15.48 -6.13
CA SER A 406 -16.72 15.88 -4.93
C SER A 406 -16.31 15.02 -3.72
N VAL A 407 -16.48 15.60 -2.52
CA VAL A 407 -15.97 15.13 -1.22
C VAL A 407 -16.65 13.83 -0.68
N ASN A 408 -17.51 13.19 -1.48
CA ASN A 408 -18.39 12.09 -1.05
C ASN A 408 -18.03 10.68 -1.57
N SER A 409 -16.84 10.49 -2.16
CA SER A 409 -16.52 9.29 -2.95
C SER A 409 -16.13 8.03 -2.16
N LEU A 410 -16.02 8.10 -0.82
CA LEU A 410 -15.67 6.97 0.06
C LEU A 410 -16.42 7.04 1.41
N VAL A 411 -17.26 6.05 1.70
CA VAL A 411 -18.07 5.98 2.95
C VAL A 411 -17.74 4.69 3.73
N ARG A 412 -17.74 4.74 5.07
CA ARG A 412 -17.51 3.58 5.94
C ARG A 412 -18.84 2.96 6.37
N ASN A 413 -19.00 1.65 6.21
CA ASN A 413 -20.16 0.93 6.74
C ASN A 413 -19.98 0.52 8.21
N ALA A 414 -21.10 0.53 8.96
CA ALA A 414 -21.21 -0.20 10.21
C ALA A 414 -21.27 -1.72 9.90
N PRO A 415 -20.70 -2.60 10.74
CA PRO A 415 -20.71 -4.04 10.48
C PRO A 415 -22.15 -4.57 10.49
N GLN A 416 -22.70 -4.87 9.32
CA GLN A 416 -23.94 -5.63 9.22
C GLN A 416 -23.59 -7.12 9.17
N HIS A 417 -24.01 -7.86 10.20
CA HIS A 417 -24.11 -9.32 10.10
C HIS A 417 -25.06 -9.65 8.93
N PRO A 418 -24.68 -10.51 7.98
CA PRO A 418 -25.57 -10.88 6.89
C PRO A 418 -26.78 -11.62 7.47
N ARG A 419 -27.98 -11.05 7.28
CA ARG A 419 -29.24 -11.78 7.34
C ARG A 419 -29.24 -12.76 6.17
N TYR A 420 -28.89 -14.01 6.43
CA TYR A 420 -29.22 -15.11 5.53
C TYR A 420 -30.73 -15.38 5.66
N ASP A 421 -31.45 -15.17 4.57
CA ASP A 421 -32.82 -15.64 4.43
C ASP A 421 -32.83 -17.17 4.35
N GLN A 422 -33.56 -17.72 5.30
CA GLN A 422 -34.18 -19.04 5.46
C GLN A 422 -34.01 -20.05 4.31
N ASP A 423 -33.20 -21.09 4.56
CA ASP A 423 -33.31 -22.40 3.93
C ASP A 423 -33.38 -23.48 5.04
N PRO A 424 -34.52 -24.15 5.28
CA PRO A 424 -34.73 -24.92 6.51
C PRO A 424 -34.26 -26.37 6.36
N LYS A 425 -32.95 -26.62 6.20
CA LYS A 425 -32.39 -27.99 6.22
C LYS A 425 -30.97 -28.16 6.77
N CYS A 426 -30.48 -27.26 7.61
CA CYS A 426 -29.21 -27.47 8.32
C CYS A 426 -29.34 -27.07 9.80
N ALA A 427 -30.09 -27.89 10.54
CA ALA A 427 -30.12 -27.83 12.00
C ALA A 427 -29.70 -29.19 12.55
N GLU A 428 -28.39 -29.47 12.54
CA GLU A 428 -27.70 -30.38 13.46
C GLU A 428 -26.21 -30.44 13.10
N GLN A 429 -25.42 -29.57 13.74
CA GLN A 429 -24.04 -29.82 14.22
C GLN A 429 -23.43 -28.47 14.64
N GLN A 430 -23.15 -28.33 15.94
CA GLN A 430 -22.46 -27.20 16.53
C GLN A 430 -20.94 -27.40 16.36
N GLU A 431 -20.32 -26.69 15.41
CA GLU A 431 -18.88 -26.42 15.38
C GLU A 431 -18.60 -24.99 14.91
N PRO A 432 -17.57 -24.29 15.44
CA PRO A 432 -17.32 -22.88 15.16
C PRO A 432 -16.74 -22.64 13.75
N CYS A 433 -17.40 -21.79 12.97
CA CYS A 433 -17.00 -21.41 11.61
C CYS A 433 -15.68 -20.61 11.58
N TYR A 434 -14.60 -21.26 11.15
CA TYR A 434 -13.41 -20.60 10.61
C TYR A 434 -13.59 -20.43 9.09
N TRP A 435 -13.59 -19.18 8.59
CA TRP A 435 -13.61 -18.91 7.15
C TRP A 435 -12.20 -19.04 6.54
N PRO A 436 -12.05 -19.60 5.33
CA PRO A 436 -10.76 -19.97 4.76
C PRO A 436 -10.06 -18.79 4.07
N ASN A 437 -8.78 -18.62 4.40
CA ASN A 437 -7.81 -17.76 3.71
C ASN A 437 -7.49 -18.36 2.31
N PRO A 438 -7.46 -17.58 1.21
CA PRO A 438 -7.20 -18.10 -0.14
C PRO A 438 -5.80 -18.72 -0.35
N PHE A 439 -4.91 -18.68 0.64
CA PHE A 439 -3.56 -19.26 0.56
C PHE A 439 -3.40 -20.67 1.17
N ARG A 440 -4.49 -21.41 1.43
CA ARG A 440 -4.42 -22.83 1.85
C ARG A 440 -4.70 -23.80 0.70
N CYS A 441 -3.64 -24.45 0.21
CA CYS A 441 -3.76 -25.62 -0.67
C CYS A 441 -4.04 -26.87 0.18
N GLY A 442 -5.16 -27.55 -0.06
CA GLY A 442 -5.53 -28.80 0.61
C GLY A 442 -4.84 -30.00 -0.03
N LYS A 443 -4.10 -30.77 0.77
CA LYS A 443 -3.71 -32.15 0.44
C LYS A 443 -4.90 -33.08 0.72
N GLY A 444 -5.21 -33.95 -0.23
CA GLY A 444 -6.04 -35.14 -0.03
C GLY A 444 -5.32 -36.35 -0.59
N ASP A 445 -4.61 -37.07 0.28
CA ASP A 445 -4.18 -38.44 0.03
C ASP A 445 -5.43 -39.34 -0.04
N THR A 446 -5.57 -40.10 -1.12
CA THR A 446 -6.37 -41.33 -1.13
C THR A 446 -5.68 -42.39 -1.98
N SER A 447 -5.08 -43.38 -1.32
CA SER A 447 -5.08 -44.76 -1.77
C SER A 447 -5.90 -45.56 -0.76
N PRO A 448 -6.74 -46.50 -1.21
CA PRO A 448 -6.39 -47.89 -0.93
C PRO A 448 -6.69 -48.88 -2.08
N GLU A 449 -6.13 -50.07 -1.87
CA GLU A 449 -5.98 -51.26 -2.70
C GLU A 449 -7.25 -52.01 -3.18
N LEU A 450 -7.04 -52.72 -4.31
CA LEU A 450 -7.51 -54.08 -4.68
C LEU A 450 -9.02 -54.38 -4.81
N ALA A 451 -9.45 -54.68 -6.05
CA ALA A 451 -10.38 -55.77 -6.34
C ALA A 451 -10.25 -56.28 -7.80
N HIS A 452 -10.18 -57.60 -7.94
CA HIS A 452 -10.18 -58.36 -9.20
C HIS A 452 -11.44 -58.16 -10.04
N GLY A 453 -11.31 -58.28 -11.37
CA GLY A 453 -12.46 -58.44 -12.28
C GLY A 453 -12.05 -58.62 -13.74
N HIS A 454 -12.13 -59.85 -14.23
CA HIS A 454 -12.00 -60.27 -15.62
C HIS A 454 -12.84 -59.46 -16.61
N GLY A 455 -12.34 -59.27 -17.84
CA GLY A 455 -13.12 -58.71 -18.94
C GLY A 455 -12.34 -58.62 -20.25
N ASP A 456 -12.24 -59.75 -20.93
CA ASP A 456 -11.81 -59.97 -22.32
C ASP A 456 -12.48 -58.98 -23.31
N TYR A 457 -11.75 -58.48 -24.33
CA TYR A 457 -12.18 -58.44 -25.75
C TYR A 457 -11.17 -57.71 -26.67
N ARG A 458 -10.49 -58.53 -27.51
CA ARG A 458 -10.11 -58.36 -28.94
C ARG A 458 -9.57 -57.04 -29.51
N ARG A 459 -8.35 -57.17 -30.05
CA ARG A 459 -7.90 -56.87 -31.43
C ARG A 459 -8.79 -55.96 -32.28
N ASP A 460 -8.19 -54.93 -32.88
CA ASP A 460 -7.77 -55.02 -34.28
C ASP A 460 -6.69 -53.99 -34.64
N GLN A 461 -5.68 -54.48 -35.35
CA GLN A 461 -4.67 -53.72 -36.07
C GLN A 461 -5.27 -53.26 -37.40
N HIS A 462 -5.06 -52.00 -37.79
CA HIS A 462 -4.89 -51.67 -39.19
C HIS A 462 -3.75 -50.68 -39.39
N ASN A 463 -2.77 -51.20 -40.09
CA ASN A 463 -1.68 -50.55 -40.77
C ASN A 463 -2.25 -49.78 -41.96
N ASP A 464 -1.75 -48.59 -42.27
CA ASP A 464 -1.37 -48.26 -43.65
C ASP A 464 -0.53 -46.98 -43.71
N GLN A 465 0.67 -47.18 -44.23
CA GLN A 465 1.52 -46.17 -44.84
C GLN A 465 0.97 -45.87 -46.24
N ASP A 466 0.94 -44.61 -46.65
CA ASP A 466 1.54 -44.20 -47.92
C ASP A 466 1.41 -42.68 -48.18
N LYS A 467 2.55 -42.12 -48.61
CA LYS A 467 2.84 -40.79 -49.20
C LYS A 467 3.22 -39.62 -48.30
#